data_AF-A0A7S1ZME7-F1
#
_entry.id   AF-A0A7S1ZME7-F1
#
_cell.length_a   1.000
_cell.length_b   1.000
_cell.length_c   1.000
_cell.angle_alpha   90.00
_cell.angle_beta   90.00
_cell.angle_gamma   90.00
#
_symmetry.space_group_name_H-M   'P 1'
#
loop_
_entity.id
_entity.type
_entity.pdbx_description
1 polymer ?
#
loop_
_entity_poly.entity_id
_entity_poly.type
_entity_poly.pdbx_seq_one_letter_code
_entity_poly.pdbx_strand_id
1 'polypeptide(L)'
;PESLLRGAYSIGFENPTAIQQMGIKPVMSGRDLIAQAQSGTGKTATFAIGSLATVDPKLHRCQTLILAPTRELADQTHKTFSALSVHMKITSHACFGGKSVRDDLKILRNGAHIVSGTPGRI
;
A
#
# COMPACT_ATOMS: atom_id res chain seq x y z
N PRO A 1 -13.16 5.69 -1.86
CA PRO A 1 -14.28 5.13 -1.07
C PRO A 1 -14.39 5.81 0.30
N GLU A 2 -15.58 5.93 0.88
CA GLU A 2 -15.78 6.57 2.20
C GLU A 2 -14.95 5.90 3.31
N SER A 3 -14.85 4.57 3.28
CA SER A 3 -14.01 3.79 4.20
C SER A 3 -12.52 4.19 4.16
N LEU A 4 -12.00 4.49 2.97
CA LEU A 4 -10.61 4.94 2.79
C LEU A 4 -10.40 6.37 3.32
N LEU A 5 -11.38 7.26 3.11
CA LEU A 5 -11.32 8.62 3.68
C LEU A 5 -11.31 8.56 5.21
N ARG A 6 -12.17 7.72 5.80
CA ARG A 6 -12.18 7.50 7.25
C ARG A 6 -10.83 6.97 7.75
N GLY A 7 -10.22 6.04 7.02
CA GLY A 7 -8.87 5.54 7.33
C GLY A 7 -7.81 6.64 7.29
N ALA A 8 -7.81 7.47 6.24
CA ALA A 8 -6.89 8.61 6.12
C ALA A 8 -7.03 9.61 7.28
N TYR A 9 -8.26 10.03 7.60
CA TYR A 9 -8.48 10.94 8.73
C TYR A 9 -8.07 10.33 10.07
N SER A 10 -8.27 9.01 10.26
CA SER A 10 -7.88 8.33 11.51
C SER A 10 -6.38 8.35 11.80
N ILE A 11 -5.54 8.55 10.77
CA ILE A 11 -4.09 8.64 10.89
C ILE A 11 -3.57 10.08 10.72
N GLY A 12 -4.45 11.08 10.81
CA GLY A 12 -4.09 12.50 10.80
C GLY A 12 -3.87 13.11 9.40
N PHE A 13 -4.40 12.49 8.34
CA PHE A 13 -4.28 13.02 6.98
C PHE A 13 -5.43 13.99 6.70
N GLU A 14 -5.25 15.25 7.10
CA GLU A 14 -6.26 16.30 6.92
C GLU A 14 -6.10 17.04 5.59
N ASN A 15 -4.88 17.51 5.32
CA ASN A 15 -4.55 18.33 4.15
C ASN A 15 -3.53 17.61 3.26
N PRO A 16 -3.85 17.32 1.99
CA PRO A 16 -2.95 16.59 1.12
C PRO A 16 -1.74 17.45 0.74
N THR A 17 -0.54 16.86 0.79
CA THR A 17 0.70 17.50 0.33
C THR A 17 0.69 17.70 -1.19
N ALA A 18 1.58 18.53 -1.74
CA ALA A 18 1.67 18.77 -3.18
C ALA A 18 1.80 17.46 -3.99
N ILE A 19 2.63 16.51 -3.53
CA ILE A 19 2.80 15.23 -4.23
C ILE A 19 1.56 14.34 -4.13
N GLN A 20 0.77 14.45 -3.06
CA GLN A 20 -0.50 13.73 -2.91
C GLN A 20 -1.57 14.31 -3.84
N GLN A 21 -1.70 15.64 -3.89
CA GLN A 21 -2.63 16.33 -4.79
C GLN A 21 -2.39 15.97 -6.26
N MET A 22 -1.12 15.92 -6.67
CA MET A 22 -0.74 15.59 -8.05
C MET A 22 -0.77 14.09 -8.34
N GLY A 23 -0.38 13.25 -7.38
CA GLY A 23 -0.12 11.83 -7.63
C GLY A 23 -1.29 10.87 -7.35
N ILE A 24 -2.22 11.19 -6.45
CA ILE A 24 -3.30 10.26 -6.08
C ILE A 24 -4.23 10.00 -7.28
N LYS A 25 -4.67 11.05 -7.97
CA LYS A 25 -5.64 10.93 -9.08
C LYS A 25 -5.07 10.14 -10.27
N PRO A 26 -3.84 10.38 -10.77
CA PRO A 26 -3.21 9.54 -11.79
C PRO A 26 -3.17 8.05 -11.41
N VAL A 27 -2.69 7.72 -10.21
CA VAL A 27 -2.61 6.32 -9.73
C VAL A 27 -3.99 5.67 -9.70
N MET A 28 -4.99 6.37 -9.15
CA MET A 28 -6.36 5.88 -9.07
C MET A 28 -7.00 5.70 -10.46
N SER A 29 -6.57 6.48 -11.46
CA SER A 29 -7.02 6.33 -12.86
C SER A 29 -6.28 5.23 -13.65
N GLY A 30 -5.36 4.50 -13.01
CA GLY A 30 -4.55 3.48 -13.70
C GLY A 30 -3.53 4.05 -14.68
N ARG A 31 -3.10 5.31 -14.48
CA ARG A 31 -2.05 5.93 -15.30
C ARG A 31 -0.68 5.69 -14.68
N ASP A 32 0.29 5.43 -15.54
CA ASP A 32 1.69 5.36 -15.14
C ASP A 32 2.15 6.73 -14.62
N LEU A 33 2.89 6.72 -13.51
CA LEU A 33 3.35 7.92 -12.82
C LEU A 33 4.81 7.76 -12.40
N ILE A 34 5.64 8.70 -12.86
CA ILE A 34 6.96 8.95 -12.27
C ILE A 34 6.82 10.16 -11.37
N ALA A 35 7.11 9.98 -10.08
CA ALA A 35 6.92 10.98 -9.05
C ALA A 35 8.22 11.24 -8.30
N GLN A 36 8.65 12.51 -8.28
CA GLN A 36 9.81 12.95 -7.51
C GLN A 36 9.37 13.96 -6.45
N ALA A 37 9.77 13.72 -5.20
CA ALA A 37 9.56 14.64 -4.10
C ALA A 37 10.60 14.38 -3.00
N GLN A 38 10.79 15.35 -2.10
CA GLN A 38 11.69 15.19 -0.95
C GLN A 38 11.21 14.08 0.00
N SER A 39 12.12 13.53 0.81
CA SER A 39 11.74 12.58 1.86
C SER A 39 10.77 13.22 2.87
N GLY A 40 9.87 12.42 3.45
CA GLY A 40 8.87 12.92 4.40
C GLY A 40 7.66 13.64 3.78
N THR A 41 7.63 13.86 2.46
CA THR A 41 6.52 14.60 1.79
C THR A 41 5.25 13.77 1.51
N GLY A 42 5.18 12.53 1.99
CA GLY A 42 3.99 11.70 1.87
C GLY A 42 3.89 10.84 0.60
N LYS A 43 5.00 10.63 -0.13
CA LYS A 43 5.05 9.77 -1.34
C LYS A 43 4.43 8.38 -1.13
N THR A 44 4.74 7.71 -0.02
CA THR A 44 4.19 6.38 0.29
C THR A 44 2.67 6.40 0.37
N ALA A 45 2.12 7.41 1.03
CA ALA A 45 0.68 7.54 1.13
C ALA A 45 0.03 7.97 -0.19
N THR A 46 0.72 8.72 -1.05
CA THR A 46 0.23 9.04 -2.40
C THR A 46 -0.13 7.78 -3.18
N PHE A 47 0.81 6.83 -3.31
CA PHE A 47 0.52 5.60 -4.04
C PHE A 47 -0.35 4.63 -3.23
N ALA A 48 -0.29 4.65 -1.89
CA ALA A 48 -1.16 3.81 -1.07
C ALA A 48 -2.64 4.20 -1.19
N ILE A 49 -2.97 5.49 -1.08
CA ILE A 49 -4.34 5.99 -1.23
C ILE A 49 -4.83 5.75 -2.66
N GLY A 50 -4.00 6.07 -3.66
CA GLY A 50 -4.34 5.84 -5.07
C GLY A 50 -4.63 4.37 -5.37
N SER A 51 -3.82 3.45 -4.84
CA SER A 51 -3.99 2.01 -5.04
C SER A 51 -5.19 1.45 -4.26
N LEU A 52 -5.33 1.79 -2.98
CA LEU A 52 -6.45 1.32 -2.15
C LEU A 52 -7.81 1.75 -2.70
N ALA A 53 -7.87 2.89 -3.40
CA ALA A 53 -9.11 3.36 -4.00
C ALA A 53 -9.60 2.48 -5.17
N THR A 54 -8.75 1.64 -5.75
CA THR A 54 -9.08 0.78 -6.91
C THR A 54 -9.19 -0.71 -6.57
N VAL A 55 -8.71 -1.13 -5.39
CA VAL A 55 -8.75 -2.53 -4.94
C VAL A 55 -10.18 -2.99 -4.66
N ASP A 56 -10.54 -4.16 -5.22
CA ASP A 56 -11.81 -4.83 -4.92
C ASP A 56 -11.65 -5.78 -3.72
N PRO A 57 -12.28 -5.49 -2.56
CA PRO A 57 -12.19 -6.33 -1.36
C PRO A 57 -12.88 -7.70 -1.50
N LYS A 58 -13.67 -7.93 -2.56
CA LYS A 58 -14.32 -9.23 -2.81
C LYS A 58 -13.39 -10.22 -3.50
N LEU A 59 -12.29 -9.74 -4.09
CA LEU A 59 -11.33 -10.56 -4.82
C LEU A 59 -10.14 -10.88 -3.91
N HIS A 60 -10.18 -12.07 -3.29
CA HIS A 60 -9.15 -12.58 -2.38
C HIS A 60 -7.85 -13.00 -3.10
N ARG A 61 -7.20 -12.06 -3.77
CA ARG A 61 -5.91 -12.22 -4.47
C ARG A 61 -5.13 -10.92 -4.43
N CYS A 62 -3.83 -11.00 -4.70
CA CYS A 62 -2.98 -9.82 -4.83
C CYS A 62 -3.45 -8.95 -6.01
N GLN A 63 -3.66 -7.67 -5.74
CA GLN A 63 -4.11 -6.63 -6.68
C GLN A 63 -3.14 -5.45 -6.71
N THR A 64 -2.26 -5.32 -5.71
CA THR A 64 -1.20 -4.29 -5.68
C THR A 64 0.09 -4.91 -5.15
N LEU A 65 1.14 -4.82 -5.96
CA LEU A 65 2.51 -5.23 -5.60
C LEU A 65 3.39 -3.99 -5.42
N ILE A 66 4.09 -3.90 -4.30
CA ILE A 66 5.06 -2.84 -4.02
C ILE A 66 6.44 -3.47 -3.82
N LEU A 67 7.39 -3.10 -4.67
CA LEU A 67 8.79 -3.49 -4.52
C LEU A 67 9.54 -2.40 -3.76
N ALA A 68 10.17 -2.78 -2.66
CA ALA A 68 11.00 -1.90 -1.84
C ALA A 68 12.45 -2.41 -1.80
N PRO A 69 13.45 -1.52 -1.76
CA PRO A 69 14.85 -1.92 -1.80
C PRO A 69 15.33 -2.51 -0.46
N THR A 70 14.63 -2.26 0.64
CA THR A 70 14.99 -2.75 1.97
C THR A 70 13.80 -3.39 2.69
N ARG A 71 14.11 -4.20 3.71
CA ARG A 71 13.11 -4.90 4.54
C ARG A 71 12.28 -3.90 5.34
N GLU A 72 12.94 -2.87 5.85
CA GLU A 72 12.37 -1.80 6.65
C GLU A 72 11.36 -0.99 5.83
N LEU A 73 11.69 -0.66 4.58
CA LEU A 73 10.77 0.06 3.69
C LEU A 73 9.59 -0.80 3.27
N ALA A 74 9.78 -2.10 3.04
CA ALA A 74 8.69 -3.03 2.78
C ALA A 74 7.71 -3.10 3.97
N ASP A 75 8.24 -3.21 5.20
CA ASP A 75 7.46 -3.26 6.43
C ASP A 75 6.73 -1.93 6.73
N GLN A 76 7.42 -0.80 6.57
CA GLN A 76 6.82 0.54 6.70
C GLN A 76 5.69 0.73 5.69
N THR A 77 5.87 0.31 4.43
CA THR A 77 4.83 0.37 3.41
C THR A 77 3.63 -0.47 3.82
N HIS A 78 3.83 -1.71 4.26
CA HIS A 78 2.75 -2.56 4.76
C HIS A 78 1.98 -1.92 5.91
N LYS A 79 2.67 -1.30 6.87
CA LYS A 79 2.04 -0.55 7.97
C LYS A 79 1.20 0.63 7.48
N THR A 80 1.70 1.40 6.51
CA THR A 80 0.93 2.51 5.90
C THR A 80 -0.34 2.00 5.23
N PHE A 81 -0.26 0.94 4.42
CA PHE A 81 -1.44 0.35 3.78
C PHE A 81 -2.43 -0.20 4.83
N SER A 82 -1.94 -0.90 5.85
CA SER A 82 -2.79 -1.48 6.90
C SER A 82 -3.52 -0.39 7.69
N ALA A 83 -2.85 0.71 8.02
CA ALA A 83 -3.46 1.83 8.73
C ALA A 83 -4.52 2.55 7.88
N LEU A 84 -4.21 2.83 6.61
CA LEU A 84 -5.16 3.46 5.68
C LEU A 84 -6.38 2.57 5.37
N SER A 85 -6.21 1.25 5.38
CA SER A 85 -7.24 0.28 5.06
C SER A 85 -7.97 -0.30 6.26
N VAL A 86 -7.80 0.26 7.47
CA VAL A 86 -8.40 -0.26 8.72
C VAL A 86 -9.93 -0.39 8.68
N HIS A 87 -10.60 0.43 7.88
CA HIS A 87 -12.06 0.37 7.67
C HIS A 87 -12.45 -0.29 6.35
N MET A 88 -11.50 -0.91 5.66
CA MET A 88 -11.67 -1.63 4.42
C MET A 88 -11.51 -3.12 4.71
N LYS A 89 -12.27 -3.98 4.01
CA LYS A 89 -12.07 -5.44 4.06
C LYS A 89 -10.87 -5.86 3.18
N ILE A 90 -9.76 -5.14 3.32
CA ILE A 90 -8.54 -5.29 2.52
C ILE A 90 -7.42 -5.73 3.45
N THR A 91 -6.56 -6.61 2.96
CA THR A 91 -5.43 -7.17 3.70
C THR A 91 -4.12 -6.79 3.01
N SER A 92 -3.12 -6.43 3.79
CA SER A 92 -1.77 -6.15 3.34
C SER A 92 -0.79 -7.13 3.99
N HIS A 93 0.25 -7.53 3.26
CA HIS A 93 1.32 -8.40 3.79
C HIS A 93 2.69 -7.95 3.30
N ALA A 94 3.72 -8.12 4.13
CA ALA A 94 5.10 -7.77 3.81
C ALA A 94 5.99 -9.02 3.65
N CYS A 95 6.49 -9.25 2.43
CA CYS A 95 7.36 -10.35 2.05
C CYS A 95 8.83 -9.89 1.96
N PHE A 96 9.65 -10.23 2.94
CA PHE A 96 11.09 -9.97 2.87
C PHE A 96 11.93 -11.06 3.56
N GLY A 97 13.25 -11.07 3.29
CA GLY A 97 14.18 -12.04 3.86
C GLY A 97 14.25 -11.99 5.40
N GLY A 98 14.59 -13.12 6.03
CA GLY A 98 14.64 -13.23 7.50
C GLY A 98 13.31 -13.63 8.16
N LYS A 99 12.21 -13.71 7.39
CA LYS A 99 10.95 -14.33 7.82
C LYS A 99 10.77 -15.72 7.21
N SER A 100 9.93 -16.55 7.84
CA SER A 100 9.57 -17.88 7.35
C SER A 100 8.84 -17.80 6.00
N VAL A 101 9.43 -18.43 4.97
CA VAL A 101 8.80 -18.56 3.64
C VAL A 101 7.47 -19.30 3.73
N ARG A 102 7.38 -20.29 4.62
CA ARG A 102 6.17 -21.08 4.81
C ARG A 102 5.01 -20.21 5.31
N ASP A 103 5.29 -19.23 6.17
CA ASP A 103 4.27 -18.34 6.71
C ASP A 103 3.82 -17.33 5.65
N ASP A 104 4.76 -16.77 4.88
CA ASP A 104 4.44 -15.93 3.72
C ASP A 104 3.52 -16.68 2.73
N LEU A 105 3.88 -17.91 2.36
CA LEU A 105 3.08 -18.75 1.47
C LEU A 105 1.67 -19.02 2.01
N LYS A 106 1.55 -19.26 3.32
CA LYS A 106 0.24 -19.49 3.96
C LYS A 106 -0.63 -18.22 3.88
N ILE A 107 -0.07 -17.05 4.17
CA ILE A 107 -0.79 -15.78 4.12
C ILE A 107 -1.19 -15.44 2.68
N LEU A 108 -0.27 -15.61 1.72
CA LEU A 108 -0.54 -15.34 0.30
C LEU A 108 -1.63 -16.25 -0.27
N ARG A 109 -1.64 -17.54 0.11
CA ARG A 109 -2.70 -18.49 -0.27
C ARG A 109 -4.08 -18.12 0.28
N ASN A 110 -4.13 -17.45 1.44
CA ASN A 110 -5.38 -16.97 2.01
C ASN A 110 -5.91 -15.68 1.34
N GLY A 111 -5.14 -15.07 0.42
CA GLY A 111 -5.56 -13.89 -0.32
C GLY A 111 -5.19 -12.57 0.36
N ALA A 112 -3.92 -12.16 0.23
CA ALA A 112 -3.49 -10.80 0.52
C ALA A 112 -3.79 -9.90 -0.68
N HIS A 113 -4.49 -8.79 -0.47
CA HIS A 113 -4.85 -7.84 -1.55
C HIS A 113 -3.65 -6.97 -1.94
N ILE A 114 -2.86 -6.57 -0.94
CA ILE A 114 -1.65 -5.77 -1.09
C ILE A 114 -0.47 -6.62 -0.65
N VAL A 115 0.60 -6.63 -1.45
CA VAL A 115 1.87 -7.23 -1.07
C VAL A 115 2.98 -6.20 -1.22
N SER A 116 3.70 -5.90 -0.15
CA SER A 116 4.96 -5.17 -0.21
C SER A 116 6.13 -6.13 0.01
N GLY A 117 7.27 -5.90 -0.62
CA GLY A 117 8.40 -6.80 -0.42
C GLY A 117 9.69 -6.40 -1.10
N THR A 118 10.75 -7.13 -0.77
CA THR A 118 12.05 -6.99 -1.42
C THR A 118 12.12 -7.92 -2.64
N PRO A 119 12.73 -7.51 -3.77
CA PRO A 119 12.77 -8.30 -4.99
C PRO A 119 13.28 -9.74 -4.83
N GLY A 120 14.24 -10.00 -3.95
CA GLY A 120 14.77 -11.37 -3.76
C GLY A 120 13.84 -12.33 -2.98
N ARG A 121 12.72 -11.85 -2.44
CA ARG A 121 11.75 -12.67 -1.69
C ARG A 121 10.42 -12.84 -2.45
N ILE A 122 9.97 -11.79 -3.11
CA ILE A 122 8.78 -11.80 -3.99
C ILE A 122 9.03 -12.78 -5.13
#